data_AF-A0A928BVU7-F1
#
_entry.id   AF-A0A928BVU7-F1
#
_cell.length_a   1.000
_cell.length_b   1.000
_cell.length_c   1.000
_cell.angle_alpha   90.00
_cell.angle_beta   90.00
_cell.angle_gamma   90.00
#
_symmetry.space_group_name_H-M   'P 1'
#
loop_
_entity.id
_entity.type
_entity.pdbx_description
1 polymer ?
#
loop_
_entity_poly.entity_id
_entity_poly.type
_entity_poly.pdbx_seq_one_letter_code
_entity_poly.pdbx_strand_id
1 'polypeptide(L)'
;MKADMYIKLSKYVLLALLVVTLVILGLFFFVGFDNEIVLPGQEKPLTDPQFLPALMWWMYLLVIVPIVLIVIYQVVGLVKKFVDSPKEATKSLFGFILAIILVVVAYVVASSADSNSLEAIQNGTVAPILINNVVCEDTGSMILTDTLLYVQYVLLIISVLATFVSLLGILKGVNKVK
;
A
#
# COMPACT_ATOMS: atom_id res chain seq x y z
N MET A 1 -26.34 -17.20 16.70
CA MET A 1 -25.38 -17.31 17.83
C MET A 1 -23.92 -17.17 17.41
N LYS A 2 -23.38 -17.88 16.39
CA LYS A 2 -21.98 -17.66 15.95
C LYS A 2 -21.76 -16.32 15.24
N ALA A 3 -22.65 -15.92 14.32
CA ALA A 3 -22.51 -14.69 13.54
C ALA A 3 -22.46 -13.41 14.42
N ASP A 4 -23.27 -13.38 15.47
CA ASP A 4 -23.40 -12.24 16.40
C ASP A 4 -22.10 -11.98 17.16
N MET A 5 -21.34 -13.05 17.44
CA MET A 5 -20.04 -12.98 18.11
C MET A 5 -18.95 -12.43 17.18
N TYR A 6 -18.91 -12.86 15.91
CA TYR A 6 -17.95 -12.35 14.93
C TYR A 6 -18.17 -10.86 14.61
N ILE A 7 -19.43 -10.44 14.49
CA ILE A 7 -19.77 -9.03 14.26
C ILE A 7 -19.33 -8.16 15.44
N LYS A 8 -19.53 -8.61 16.68
CA LYS A 8 -19.05 -7.90 17.88
C LYS A 8 -17.53 -7.86 17.93
N LEU A 9 -16.86 -8.99 17.70
CA LEU A 9 -15.39 -9.07 17.69
C LEU A 9 -14.77 -8.13 16.65
N SER A 10 -15.29 -8.14 15.42
CA SER A 10 -14.82 -7.25 14.35
C SER A 10 -15.00 -5.76 14.71
N LYS A 11 -16.12 -5.38 15.34
CA LYS A 11 -16.34 -4.00 15.81
C LYS A 11 -15.31 -3.57 16.86
N TYR A 12 -15.00 -4.42 17.83
CA TYR A 12 -14.00 -4.11 18.86
C TYR A 12 -12.59 -4.03 18.29
N VAL A 13 -12.23 -4.94 17.38
CA VAL A 13 -10.92 -4.93 16.71
C VAL A 13 -10.77 -3.65 15.86
N LEU A 14 -11.79 -3.30 15.06
CA LEU A 14 -11.77 -2.07 14.26
C LEU A 14 -11.64 -0.82 15.14
N LEU A 15 -12.40 -0.77 16.24
CA LEU A 15 -12.33 0.36 17.17
C LEU A 15 -10.94 0.47 17.82
N ALA A 16 -10.36 -0.65 18.23
CA ALA A 16 -9.00 -0.67 18.79
C ALA A 16 -7.96 -0.19 17.78
N LEU A 17 -8.00 -0.67 16.54
CA LEU A 17 -7.11 -0.21 15.47
C LEU A 17 -7.25 1.29 15.21
N LEU A 18 -8.48 1.80 15.20
CA LEU A 18 -8.75 3.22 15.00
C LEU A 18 -8.20 4.09 16.13
N VAL A 19 -8.40 3.67 17.39
CA VAL A 19 -7.86 4.38 18.56
C VAL A 19 -6.34 4.41 18.53
N VAL A 20 -5.68 3.28 18.26
CA VAL A 20 -4.20 3.24 18.17
C VAL A 20 -3.70 4.13 17.03
N THR A 21 -4.36 4.11 15.87
CA THR A 21 -4.01 4.98 14.74
C THR A 21 -4.13 6.46 15.10
N LEU A 22 -5.20 6.86 15.80
CA LEU A 22 -5.38 8.24 16.25
C LEU A 22 -4.32 8.67 17.27
N VAL A 23 -3.90 7.78 18.18
CA VAL A 23 -2.82 8.07 19.13
C VAL A 23 -1.51 8.33 18.39
N ILE A 24 -1.14 7.47 17.43
CA ILE A 24 0.09 7.61 16.66
C ILE A 24 0.05 8.87 15.78
N LEU A 25 -1.09 9.17 15.17
CA LEU A 25 -1.30 10.43 14.44
C LEU A 25 -1.18 11.65 15.36
N GLY A 26 -1.75 11.57 16.57
CA GLY A 26 -1.66 12.65 17.55
C GLY A 26 -0.21 12.92 17.94
N LEU A 27 0.57 11.87 18.22
CA LEU A 27 1.99 12.00 18.50
C LEU A 27 2.77 12.60 17.32
N PHE A 28 2.44 12.17 16.09
CA PHE A 28 3.05 12.68 14.87
C PHE A 28 2.78 14.17 14.61
N PHE A 29 1.52 14.61 14.74
CA PHE A 29 1.14 16.00 14.42
C PHE A 29 1.36 16.98 15.57
N PHE A 30 1.30 16.56 16.84
CA PHE A 30 1.32 17.48 17.98
C PHE A 30 2.66 17.58 18.72
N VAL A 31 3.60 16.64 18.56
CA VAL A 31 4.86 16.67 19.31
C VAL A 31 5.96 17.50 18.62
N GLY A 32 5.88 17.67 17.30
CA GLY A 32 6.78 18.53 16.54
C GLY A 32 8.03 17.82 16.00
N PHE A 33 9.07 18.60 15.73
CA PHE A 33 10.30 18.17 15.06
C PHE A 33 11.45 18.18 16.06
N ASP A 34 12.14 17.05 16.18
CA ASP A 34 13.28 16.88 17.12
C ASP A 34 14.51 16.27 16.43
N ASN A 35 14.37 15.96 15.13
CA ASN A 35 15.39 15.24 14.36
C ASN A 35 16.05 16.23 13.38
N GLU A 36 17.09 16.95 13.83
CA GLU A 36 17.90 17.75 12.92
C GLU A 36 18.80 16.84 12.09
N ILE A 37 18.57 16.82 10.77
CA ILE A 37 19.41 16.14 9.79
C ILE A 37 20.27 17.22 9.12
N VAL A 38 21.57 17.21 9.45
CA VAL A 38 22.57 18.08 8.82
C VAL A 38 23.12 17.37 7.59
N LEU A 39 22.76 17.87 6.40
CA LEU A 39 23.31 17.39 5.12
C LEU A 39 24.58 18.19 4.78
N PRO A 40 25.67 17.54 4.32
CA PRO A 40 26.85 18.24 3.80
C PRO A 40 26.45 19.05 2.55
N GLY A 41 26.65 20.37 2.60
CA GLY A 41 26.31 21.29 1.52
C GLY A 41 24.91 21.91 1.61
N GLN A 42 24.20 21.76 2.72
CA GLN A 42 22.95 22.49 2.99
C GLN A 42 23.16 23.43 4.20
N GLU A 43 22.87 24.72 4.01
CA GLU A 43 22.97 25.73 5.08
C GLU A 43 21.86 25.58 6.14
N LYS A 44 20.78 24.84 5.83
CA LYS A 44 19.65 24.62 6.72
C LYS A 44 19.47 23.11 6.99
N PRO A 45 19.43 22.68 8.27
CA PRO A 45 19.13 21.29 8.61
C PRO A 45 17.71 20.93 8.18
N LEU A 46 17.52 19.74 7.60
CA LEU A 46 16.20 19.18 7.39
C LEU A 46 15.70 18.68 8.74
N THR A 47 14.47 19.02 9.11
CA THR A 47 13.87 18.60 10.38
C THR A 47 12.74 17.63 10.09
N ASP A 48 12.87 16.39 10.56
CA ASP A 48 11.81 15.39 10.43
C ASP A 48 10.94 15.34 11.69
N PRO A 49 9.63 15.07 11.56
CA PRO A 49 8.76 14.89 12.72
C PRO A 49 9.27 13.75 13.60
N GLN A 50 9.29 13.96 14.92
CA GLN A 50 9.88 12.99 15.86
C GLN A 50 9.26 11.59 15.76
N PHE A 51 7.94 11.51 15.55
CA PHE A 51 7.21 10.25 15.45
C PHE A 51 7.01 9.75 14.00
N LEU A 52 7.72 10.31 13.02
CA LEU A 52 7.68 9.83 11.63
C LEU A 52 8.02 8.33 11.52
N PRO A 53 9.06 7.79 12.19
CA PRO A 53 9.36 6.36 12.12
C PRO A 53 8.22 5.50 12.68
N ALA A 54 7.64 5.89 13.82
CA ALA A 54 6.54 5.15 14.45
C ALA A 54 5.30 5.11 13.54
N LEU A 55 4.99 6.22 12.87
CA LEU A 55 3.89 6.29 11.90
C LEU A 55 4.16 5.38 10.69
N MET A 56 5.37 5.41 10.14
CA MET A 56 5.75 4.57 9.00
C MET A 56 5.64 3.07 9.32
N TRP A 57 6.17 2.64 10.47
CA TRP A 57 6.05 1.24 10.91
C TRP A 57 4.59 0.81 11.14
N TRP A 58 3.76 1.69 11.69
CA TRP A 58 2.33 1.42 11.87
C TRP A 58 1.60 1.26 10.53
N MET A 59 1.90 2.12 9.56
CA MET A 59 1.35 2.01 8.20
C MET A 59 1.77 0.71 7.52
N TYR A 60 3.04 0.32 7.62
CA TYR A 60 3.52 -0.95 7.07
C TYR A 60 2.80 -2.16 7.69
N LEU A 61 2.59 -2.16 9.01
CA LEU A 61 1.84 -3.22 9.68
C LEU A 61 0.40 -3.30 9.15
N LEU A 62 -0.28 -2.15 9.02
CA LEU A 62 -1.66 -2.07 8.56
C LEU A 62 -1.83 -2.50 7.09
N VAL A 63 -0.79 -2.45 6.27
CA VAL A 63 -0.84 -2.89 4.87
C VAL A 63 -0.39 -4.34 4.70
N ILE A 64 0.72 -4.74 5.33
CA ILE A 64 1.32 -6.06 5.15
C ILE A 64 0.43 -7.17 5.74
N VAL A 65 -0.13 -6.95 6.94
CA VAL A 65 -0.95 -7.97 7.61
C VAL A 65 -2.19 -8.34 6.78
N PRO A 66 -2.99 -7.39 6.27
CA PRO A 66 -4.09 -7.71 5.36
C PRO A 66 -3.66 -8.38 4.07
N ILE A 67 -2.56 -7.97 3.45
CA ILE A 67 -2.05 -8.59 2.22
C ILE A 67 -1.77 -10.08 2.47
N VAL A 68 -1.08 -10.42 3.58
CA VAL A 68 -0.81 -11.81 3.95
C VAL A 68 -2.10 -12.59 4.15
N LEU A 69 -3.08 -12.03 4.86
CA LEU A 69 -4.39 -12.67 5.06
C LEU A 69 -5.14 -12.90 3.74
N ILE A 70 -5.10 -11.93 2.82
CA ILE A 70 -5.71 -12.04 1.50
C ILE A 70 -5.02 -13.14 0.70
N VAL A 71 -3.70 -13.20 0.69
CA VAL A 71 -2.95 -14.26 -0.02
C VAL A 71 -3.32 -15.63 0.54
N ILE A 72 -3.36 -15.80 1.86
CA ILE A 72 -3.78 -17.06 2.51
C ILE A 72 -5.21 -17.42 2.09
N TYR A 73 -6.14 -16.46 2.16
CA TYR A 73 -7.53 -16.67 1.78
C TYR A 73 -7.66 -17.10 0.31
N GLN A 74 -6.91 -16.46 -0.59
CA GLN A 74 -6.93 -16.79 -2.00
C GLN A 74 -6.34 -18.17 -2.26
N VAL A 75 -5.22 -18.53 -1.63
CA VAL A 75 -4.63 -19.88 -1.77
C VAL A 75 -5.59 -20.96 -1.27
N VAL A 76 -6.19 -20.78 -0.10
CA VAL A 76 -7.20 -21.72 0.44
C VAL A 76 -8.43 -21.79 -0.48
N GLY A 77 -8.88 -20.65 -1.00
CA GLY A 77 -9.99 -20.56 -1.94
C GLY A 77 -9.70 -21.26 -3.28
N LEU A 78 -8.46 -21.18 -3.77
CA LEU A 78 -8.01 -21.89 -4.96
C LEU A 78 -8.01 -23.40 -4.72
N VAL A 79 -7.40 -23.89 -3.63
CA VAL A 79 -7.35 -25.33 -3.31
C VAL A 79 -8.75 -25.93 -3.24
N LYS A 80 -9.71 -25.27 -2.57
CA LYS A 80 -11.10 -25.73 -2.52
C LYS A 80 -11.74 -25.81 -3.91
N LYS A 81 -11.60 -24.75 -4.73
CA LYS A 81 -12.16 -24.73 -6.07
C LYS A 81 -11.53 -25.75 -7.03
N PHE A 82 -10.24 -26.08 -6.86
CA PHE A 82 -9.57 -27.13 -7.62
C PHE A 82 -10.17 -28.51 -7.33
N VAL A 83 -10.58 -28.77 -6.09
CA VAL A 83 -11.22 -30.03 -5.69
C VAL A 83 -12.68 -30.09 -6.15
N ASP A 84 -13.42 -28.98 -6.05
CA ASP A 84 -14.87 -28.99 -6.27
C ASP A 84 -15.29 -28.77 -7.74
N SER A 85 -14.60 -27.90 -8.49
CA SER A 85 -14.97 -27.55 -9.87
C SER A 85 -13.83 -26.86 -10.64
N PRO A 86 -13.04 -27.60 -11.45
CA PRO A 86 -11.85 -27.05 -12.11
C PRO A 86 -12.17 -25.91 -13.10
N LYS A 87 -13.39 -25.88 -13.68
CA LYS A 87 -13.82 -24.80 -14.58
C LYS A 87 -14.06 -23.46 -13.90
N GLU A 88 -14.39 -23.43 -12.61
CA GLU A 88 -14.56 -22.18 -11.86
C GLU A 88 -13.27 -21.74 -11.16
N ALA A 89 -12.41 -22.70 -10.82
CA ALA A 89 -11.07 -22.44 -10.29
C ALA A 89 -10.25 -21.56 -11.25
N THR A 90 -10.32 -21.82 -12.56
CA THR A 90 -9.56 -21.06 -13.58
C THR A 90 -9.94 -19.58 -13.64
N LYS A 91 -11.22 -19.23 -13.50
CA LYS A 91 -11.66 -17.83 -13.44
C LYS A 91 -11.15 -17.11 -12.20
N SER A 92 -11.17 -17.81 -11.06
CA SER A 92 -10.63 -17.28 -9.79
C SER A 92 -9.12 -17.08 -9.85
N LEU A 93 -8.41 -17.99 -10.51
CA LEU A 93 -6.96 -17.94 -10.70
C LEU A 93 -6.56 -16.77 -11.61
N PHE A 94 -7.35 -16.49 -12.65
CA PHE A 94 -7.09 -15.37 -13.56
C PHE A 94 -7.14 -14.00 -12.86
N GLY A 95 -8.08 -13.79 -11.94
CA GLY A 95 -8.14 -12.56 -11.15
C GLY A 95 -6.93 -12.41 -10.21
N PHE A 96 -6.47 -13.52 -9.62
CA PHE A 96 -5.33 -13.51 -8.71
C PHE A 96 -3.99 -13.30 -9.44
N ILE A 97 -3.78 -13.97 -10.58
CA ILE A 97 -2.55 -13.79 -11.37
C ILE A 97 -2.45 -12.36 -11.92
N LEU A 98 -3.57 -11.74 -12.31
CA LEU A 98 -3.59 -10.36 -12.77
C LEU A 98 -3.19 -9.39 -11.65
N ALA A 99 -3.64 -9.63 -10.42
CA ALA A 99 -3.23 -8.85 -9.25
C ALA A 99 -1.72 -8.98 -8.97
N ILE A 100 -1.16 -10.19 -9.07
CA ILE A 100 0.28 -10.41 -8.91
C ILE A 100 1.07 -9.68 -9.99
N ILE A 101 0.67 -9.79 -11.25
CA ILE A 101 1.35 -9.12 -12.38
C ILE A 101 1.38 -7.60 -12.15
N LEU A 102 0.27 -7.01 -11.69
CA LEU A 102 0.22 -5.59 -11.38
C LEU A 102 1.25 -5.19 -10.31
N VAL A 103 1.37 -5.97 -9.23
CA VAL A 103 2.34 -5.71 -8.16
C VAL A 103 3.77 -5.84 -8.67
N VAL A 104 4.07 -6.87 -9.49
CA VAL A 104 5.41 -7.07 -10.07
C VAL A 104 5.80 -5.91 -10.99
N VAL A 105 4.89 -5.46 -11.86
CA VAL A 105 5.14 -4.32 -12.74
C VAL A 105 5.37 -3.05 -11.93
N ALA A 106 4.53 -2.78 -10.94
CA ALA A 106 4.69 -1.64 -10.05
C ALA A 106 6.04 -1.67 -9.31
N TYR A 107 6.47 -2.84 -8.86
CA TYR A 107 7.77 -3.04 -8.21
C TYR A 107 8.94 -2.76 -9.14
N VAL A 108 8.89 -3.26 -10.38
CA VAL A 108 9.94 -3.01 -11.37
C VAL A 108 10.05 -1.52 -11.69
N VAL A 109 8.92 -0.83 -11.85
CA VAL A 109 8.89 0.62 -12.10
C VAL A 109 9.48 1.38 -10.90
N ALA A 110 9.04 1.07 -9.67
CA ALA A 110 9.56 1.68 -8.44
C ALA A 110 11.08 1.45 -8.30
N SER A 111 11.54 0.22 -8.48
CA SER A 111 12.97 -0.12 -8.40
C SER A 111 13.81 0.60 -9.45
N SER A 112 13.29 0.79 -10.67
CA SER A 112 14.00 1.51 -11.72
C SER A 112 14.07 3.02 -11.49
N ALA A 113 13.03 3.60 -10.87
CA ALA A 113 13.01 5.01 -10.53
C ALA A 113 14.04 5.33 -9.45
N ASP A 114 14.16 4.45 -8.45
CA ASP A 114 15.10 4.62 -7.35
C ASP A 114 16.56 4.46 -7.81
N SER A 115 16.85 3.47 -8.67
CA SER A 115 18.21 3.27 -9.22
C SER A 115 18.71 4.48 -10.02
N ASN A 116 17.85 5.11 -10.82
CA ASN A 116 18.19 6.32 -11.57
C ASN A 116 18.48 7.51 -10.63
N SER A 117 17.78 7.58 -9.49
CA SER A 117 17.99 8.61 -8.48
C SER A 117 19.30 8.42 -7.73
N LEU A 118 19.67 7.16 -7.43
CA LEU A 118 20.92 6.81 -6.78
C LEU A 118 22.14 7.12 -7.67
N GLU A 119 22.05 6.83 -8.98
CA GLU A 119 23.08 7.21 -9.95
C GLU A 119 23.23 8.74 -10.07
N ALA A 120 22.14 9.50 -10.01
CA ALA A 120 22.19 10.97 -10.01
C ALA A 120 22.82 11.55 -8.72
N ILE A 121 22.63 10.87 -7.58
CA ILE A 121 23.27 11.20 -6.31
C ILE A 121 24.78 10.90 -6.36
N GLN A 122 25.17 9.72 -6.87
CA GLN A 122 26.59 9.34 -6.99
C GLN A 122 27.36 10.23 -7.98
N ASN A 123 26.69 10.71 -9.03
CA ASN A 123 27.24 11.65 -9.99
C ASN A 123 27.20 13.13 -9.52
N GLY A 124 26.81 13.39 -8.26
CA GLY A 124 26.82 14.73 -7.66
C GLY A 124 25.83 15.73 -8.26
N THR A 125 24.82 15.24 -9.00
CA THR A 125 23.82 16.08 -9.66
C THR A 125 22.64 16.39 -8.72
N VAL A 126 22.42 15.54 -7.70
CA VAL A 126 21.39 15.69 -6.66
C VAL A 126 22.01 15.39 -5.29
N ALA A 127 21.65 16.14 -4.25
CA ALA A 127 22.17 15.90 -2.91
C ALA A 127 21.70 14.53 -2.35
N PRO A 128 22.58 13.71 -1.75
CA PRO A 128 22.19 12.44 -1.12
C PRO A 128 21.24 12.70 0.05
N ILE A 129 20.19 11.88 0.18
CA ILE A 129 19.37 11.84 1.39
C ILE A 129 20.18 11.09 2.45
N LEU A 130 20.62 11.80 3.50
CA LEU A 130 21.33 11.21 4.63
C LEU A 130 20.37 11.14 5.83
N ILE A 131 20.33 10.03 6.54
CA ILE A 131 19.75 9.94 7.88
C ILE A 131 20.90 9.63 8.83
N ASN A 132 21.09 10.47 9.86
CA ASN A 132 22.16 10.30 10.85
C ASN A 132 23.58 10.18 10.23
N ASN A 133 23.89 11.01 9.23
CA ASN A 133 25.21 11.09 8.59
C ASN A 133 25.65 9.82 7.83
N VAL A 134 24.70 8.92 7.54
CA VAL A 134 24.87 7.73 6.70
C VAL A 134 24.02 7.95 5.45
N VAL A 135 24.58 7.66 4.26
CA VAL A 135 23.79 7.63 3.02
C VAL A 135 22.70 6.58 3.22
N CYS A 136 21.44 6.96 3.01
CA CYS A 136 20.35 6.00 3.05
C CYS A 136 20.50 5.03 1.86
N GLU A 137 21.26 3.97 2.06
CA GLU A 137 21.34 2.81 1.16
C GLU A 137 20.14 1.86 1.35
N ASP A 138 19.25 2.14 2.31
CA ASP A 138 18.08 1.30 2.60
C ASP A 138 16.94 1.55 1.60
N THR A 139 17.25 1.25 0.34
CA THR A 139 16.39 1.24 -0.84
C THR A 139 15.14 0.37 -0.65
N GLY A 140 15.18 -0.65 0.22
CA GLY A 140 14.09 -1.62 0.37
C GLY A 140 12.77 -1.02 0.89
N SER A 141 12.85 -0.12 1.88
CA SER A 141 11.67 0.53 2.48
C SER A 141 11.03 1.56 1.53
N MET A 142 11.86 2.29 0.77
CA MET A 142 11.41 3.28 -0.21
C MET A 142 10.76 2.61 -1.42
N ILE A 143 11.38 1.56 -1.99
CA ILE A 143 10.80 0.80 -3.10
C ILE A 143 9.44 0.19 -2.70
N LEU A 144 9.31 -0.33 -1.48
CA LEU A 144 8.04 -0.89 -1.02
C LEU A 144 6.93 0.17 -1.00
N THR A 145 7.21 1.36 -0.47
CA THR A 145 6.25 2.47 -0.40
C THR A 145 5.83 2.92 -1.79
N ASP A 146 6.78 3.09 -2.71
CA ASP A 146 6.50 3.50 -4.09
C ASP A 146 5.72 2.44 -4.86
N THR A 147 6.04 1.16 -4.66
CA THR A 147 5.29 0.04 -5.23
C THR A 147 3.83 0.07 -4.78
N LEU A 148 3.58 0.29 -3.49
CA LEU A 148 2.22 0.34 -2.93
C LEU A 148 1.43 1.54 -3.46
N LEU A 149 2.07 2.71 -3.59
CA LEU A 149 1.48 3.91 -4.17
C LEU A 149 1.06 3.68 -5.63
N TYR A 150 1.93 3.11 -6.45
CA TYR A 150 1.60 2.80 -7.85
C TYR A 150 0.44 1.79 -7.98
N VAL A 151 0.46 0.72 -7.19
CA VAL A 151 -0.65 -0.26 -7.18
C VAL A 151 -1.95 0.42 -6.78
N GLN A 152 -1.94 1.26 -5.74
CA GLN A 152 -3.13 1.96 -5.28
C GLN A 152 -3.68 2.92 -6.34
N TYR A 153 -2.84 3.74 -6.98
CA TYR A 153 -3.31 4.67 -8.00
C TYR A 153 -3.87 3.96 -9.23
N VAL A 154 -3.21 2.90 -9.71
CA VAL A 154 -3.72 2.12 -10.84
C VAL A 154 -5.06 1.46 -10.49
N LEU A 155 -5.19 0.86 -9.31
CA LEU A 155 -6.45 0.26 -8.87
C LEU A 155 -7.55 1.30 -8.67
N LEU A 156 -7.23 2.49 -8.18
CA LEU A 156 -8.19 3.59 -8.04
C LEU A 156 -8.74 4.00 -9.41
N ILE A 157 -7.87 4.20 -10.40
CA ILE A 157 -8.27 4.58 -11.76
C ILE A 157 -9.16 3.49 -12.38
N ILE A 158 -8.74 2.22 -12.28
CA ILE A 158 -9.52 1.08 -12.79
C ILE A 158 -10.88 1.01 -12.09
N SER A 159 -10.92 1.24 -10.77
CA SER A 159 -12.17 1.21 -10.00
C SER A 159 -13.12 2.33 -10.43
N VAL A 160 -12.63 3.56 -10.58
CA VAL A 160 -13.45 4.70 -11.03
C VAL A 160 -14.03 4.43 -12.42
N LEU A 161 -13.20 3.93 -13.34
CA LEU A 161 -13.63 3.57 -14.69
C LEU A 161 -14.68 2.44 -14.66
N ALA A 162 -14.47 1.41 -13.86
CA ALA A 162 -15.41 0.30 -13.73
C ALA A 162 -16.77 0.76 -13.20
N THR A 163 -16.80 1.65 -12.20
CA THR A 163 -18.04 2.25 -11.70
C THR A 163 -18.75 3.04 -12.79
N PHE A 164 -18.01 3.81 -13.59
CA PHE A 164 -18.59 4.59 -14.69
C PHE A 164 -19.19 3.69 -15.78
N VAL A 165 -18.49 2.61 -16.17
CA VAL A 165 -19.00 1.61 -17.12
C VAL A 165 -20.25 0.91 -16.57
N SER A 166 -20.26 0.59 -15.28
CA SER A 166 -21.43 -0.02 -14.62
C SER A 166 -22.66 0.90 -14.68
N LEU A 167 -22.48 2.20 -14.41
CA LEU A 167 -23.53 3.22 -14.54
C LEU A 167 -24.06 3.31 -15.99
N LEU A 168 -23.18 3.34 -16.99
CA LEU A 168 -23.58 3.38 -18.41
C LEU A 168 -24.35 2.11 -18.84
N GLY A 169 -23.97 0.95 -18.32
CA GLY A 169 -24.66 -0.32 -18.58
C GLY A 169 -26.11 -0.29 -18.08
N ILE A 170 -26.35 0.25 -16.89
CA ILE A 170 -27.69 0.39 -16.30
C ILE A 170 -28.55 1.34 -17.15
N LEU A 171 -27.99 2.47 -17.62
CA LEU A 171 -28.72 3.43 -18.46
C LEU A 171 -29.15 2.83 -19.81
N LYS A 172 -28.30 1.99 -20.43
CA LYS A 172 -28.68 1.26 -21.65
C LYS A 172 -29.75 0.20 -21.39
N GLY A 173 -29.75 -0.43 -20.22
CA GLY A 173 -30.77 -1.41 -19.81
C GLY A 173 -32.16 -0.77 -19.63
N VAL A 174 -32.23 0.42 -19.03
CA VAL A 174 -33.48 1.17 -18.85
C VAL A 174 -34.11 1.58 -20.19
N ASN A 175 -33.30 1.89 -21.20
CA ASN A 175 -33.79 2.33 -22.51
C ASN A 175 -34.35 1.19 -23.40
N LYS A 176 -34.22 -0.07 -22.98
CA LYS A 176 -34.79 -1.25 -23.68
C LYS A 176 -36.16 -1.68 -23.16
N VAL A 177 -36.71 -1.02 -22.13
CA VAL A 177 -38.02 -1.34 -21.53
C VAL A 177 -39.13 -0.41 -22.06
N LYS A 178 -38.99 0.11 -23.29
CA LYS A 178 -40.04 0.86 -24.00
C LYS A 178 -40.40 0.18 -25.30
#